data_AF-A0A368GL86-F1
#
_entry.id   AF-A0A368GL86-F1
#
_cell.length_a   1.000
_cell.length_b   1.000
_cell.length_c   1.000
_cell.angle_alpha   90.00
_cell.angle_beta   90.00
_cell.angle_gamma   90.00
#
_symmetry.space_group_name_H-M   'P 1'
#
loop_
_entity.id
_entity.type
_entity.pdbx_description
1 polymer ?
#
loop_
_entity_poly.entity_id
_entity_poly.type
_entity_poly.pdbx_seq_one_letter_code
_entity_poly.pdbx_strand_id
1 'polypeptide(L)'
;MAKSCRYSDVVNIVICVVILVLGFYFGQYLGHLTGYERMRPIEWDEMEQPTRDRLFDKVKVFCWVATHRVSHKTKARAISVTWGQQCNRIVFVSNATDDELPIIVVKLNESRSELWSKTREAFTWAYNNVLDDYEWFLKADDDTYMHMENLRALLKEYSPDDALAIGHQFKSQGDYPDYHSGGAGYVLSRESVRRLVSEGFANVSACNKPHHSEDVFIGICLKELNITVVDGADENGSYRYS
;
A
#
# COMPACT_ATOMS: atom_id res chain seq x y z
N MET A 1 -17.35 -81.25 4.64
CA MET A 1 -18.10 -80.59 3.55
C MET A 1 -17.49 -79.23 3.32
N ALA A 2 -16.76 -79.09 2.22
CA ALA A 2 -16.23 -77.83 1.73
C ALA A 2 -17.29 -77.09 0.90
N LYS A 3 -17.00 -75.80 0.63
CA LYS A 3 -17.75 -74.83 -0.21
C LYS A 3 -18.88 -74.16 0.58
N SER A 4 -19.01 -72.83 0.67
CA SER A 4 -18.76 -71.82 -0.35
C SER A 4 -18.68 -70.44 0.32
N CYS A 5 -17.47 -69.90 0.52
CA CYS A 5 -17.25 -68.49 0.83
C CYS A 5 -15.80 -68.17 0.44
N ARG A 6 -15.57 -67.84 -0.84
CA ARG A 6 -14.32 -67.24 -1.42
C ARG A 6 -14.32 -67.30 -2.96
N TYR A 7 -15.33 -66.74 -3.60
CA TYR A 7 -15.28 -66.49 -5.04
C TYR A 7 -15.87 -65.13 -5.37
N SER A 8 -17.03 -64.79 -4.79
CA SER A 8 -17.68 -63.50 -4.98
C SER A 8 -16.82 -62.30 -4.54
N ASP A 9 -16.08 -62.41 -3.43
CA ASP A 9 -15.26 -61.30 -2.92
C ASP A 9 -14.05 -61.00 -3.79
N VAL A 10 -13.41 -62.04 -4.34
CA VAL A 10 -12.25 -61.88 -5.24
C VAL A 10 -12.72 -61.31 -6.58
N VAL A 11 -13.86 -61.76 -7.10
CA VAL A 11 -14.45 -61.22 -8.33
C VAL A 11 -14.83 -59.75 -8.16
N ASN A 12 -15.44 -59.37 -7.03
CA ASN A 12 -15.78 -57.98 -6.74
C ASN A 12 -14.54 -57.08 -6.60
N ILE A 13 -13.47 -57.59 -5.96
CA ILE A 13 -12.19 -56.86 -5.87
C ILE A 13 -11.58 -56.65 -7.25
N VAL A 14 -11.55 -57.70 -8.09
CA VAL A 14 -11.02 -57.58 -9.46
C VAL A 14 -11.85 -56.61 -10.30
N ILE A 15 -13.18 -56.65 -10.19
CA ILE A 15 -14.07 -55.69 -10.88
C ILE A 15 -13.81 -54.26 -10.41
N CYS A 16 -13.68 -54.02 -9.09
CA CYS A 16 -13.36 -52.68 -8.57
C CYS A 16 -12.00 -52.17 -9.07
N VAL A 17 -10.97 -53.02 -9.09
CA VAL A 17 -9.65 -52.64 -9.60
C VAL A 17 -9.71 -52.33 -11.09
N VAL A 18 -10.43 -53.11 -11.88
CA VAL A 18 -10.61 -52.86 -13.33
C VAL A 18 -11.36 -51.55 -13.56
N ILE A 19 -12.43 -51.26 -12.82
CA ILE A 19 -13.19 -50.00 -12.94
C ILE A 19 -12.31 -48.80 -12.57
N LEU A 20 -11.50 -48.89 -11.51
CA LEU A 20 -10.60 -47.81 -11.09
C LEU A 20 -9.50 -47.57 -12.13
N VAL A 21 -8.92 -48.63 -12.68
CA VAL A 21 -7.88 -48.53 -13.72
C VAL A 21 -8.48 -47.95 -15.01
N LEU A 22 -9.63 -48.47 -15.46
CA LEU A 22 -10.32 -47.93 -16.64
C LEU A 22 -10.78 -46.49 -16.42
N GLY A 23 -11.26 -46.13 -15.22
CA GLY A 23 -11.63 -44.77 -14.86
C GLY A 23 -10.44 -43.81 -14.89
N PHE A 24 -9.27 -44.25 -14.45
CA PHE A 24 -8.03 -43.47 -14.54
C PHE A 24 -7.62 -43.23 -16.00
N TYR A 25 -7.58 -44.29 -16.83
CA TYR A 25 -7.24 -44.15 -18.24
C TYR A 25 -8.30 -43.36 -19.02
N PHE A 26 -9.58 -43.52 -18.70
CA PHE A 26 -10.67 -42.76 -19.30
C PHE A 26 -10.62 -41.28 -18.89
N GLY A 27 -10.25 -40.98 -17.64
CA GLY A 27 -10.01 -39.61 -17.16
C GLY A 27 -8.82 -38.95 -17.87
N GLN A 28 -7.74 -39.68 -18.12
CA GLN A 28 -6.61 -39.19 -18.91
C GLN A 28 -6.99 -38.98 -20.39
N TYR A 29 -7.75 -39.91 -20.98
CA TYR A 29 -8.20 -39.82 -22.37
C TYR A 29 -9.20 -38.66 -22.56
N LEU A 30 -10.14 -38.48 -21.63
CA LEU A 30 -11.05 -37.33 -21.60
C LEU A 30 -10.29 -36.02 -21.42
N GLY A 31 -9.32 -35.97 -20.50
CA GLY A 31 -8.49 -34.78 -20.30
C GLY A 31 -7.72 -34.37 -21.56
N HIS A 32 -7.32 -35.35 -22.39
CA HIS A 32 -6.68 -35.10 -23.68
C HIS A 32 -7.67 -34.66 -24.76
N LEU A 33 -8.92 -35.14 -24.73
CA LEU A 33 -9.99 -34.76 -25.67
C LEU A 33 -10.60 -33.40 -25.37
N THR A 34 -10.66 -32.98 -24.10
CA THR A 34 -11.24 -31.69 -23.69
C THR A 34 -10.26 -30.53 -23.72
N GLY A 35 -8.98 -30.76 -24.00
CA GLY A 35 -7.96 -29.71 -24.00
C GLY A 35 -7.82 -29.02 -22.64
N TYR A 36 -8.13 -29.71 -21.53
CA TYR A 36 -7.97 -29.18 -20.18
C TYR A 36 -6.49 -29.17 -19.82
N GLU A 37 -5.77 -28.18 -20.36
CA GLU A 37 -4.46 -27.81 -19.86
C GLU A 37 -4.62 -27.40 -18.41
N ARG A 38 -4.02 -28.17 -17.50
CA ARG A 38 -3.72 -27.72 -16.15
C ARG A 38 -3.01 -26.37 -16.32
N MET A 39 -3.63 -25.26 -15.89
CA MET A 39 -2.99 -23.93 -15.90
C MET A 39 -1.57 -24.12 -15.41
N ARG A 40 -0.60 -23.90 -16.31
CA ARG A 40 0.80 -23.83 -15.90
C ARG A 40 0.87 -22.69 -14.87
N PRO A 41 1.53 -22.89 -13.72
CA PRO A 41 1.87 -21.76 -12.87
C PRO A 41 2.51 -20.70 -13.76
N ILE A 42 2.02 -19.46 -13.67
CA ILE A 42 2.66 -18.35 -14.34
C ILE A 42 4.07 -18.29 -13.75
N GLU A 43 5.08 -18.51 -14.59
CA GLU A 43 6.48 -18.33 -14.25
C GLU A 43 6.70 -16.82 -14.22
N TRP A 44 6.48 -16.23 -13.04
CA TRP A 44 6.77 -14.82 -12.79
C TRP A 44 8.29 -14.69 -12.79
N ASP A 45 8.80 -14.19 -13.92
CA ASP A 45 10.19 -14.22 -14.33
C ASP A 45 11.13 -13.70 -13.23
N GLU A 46 12.25 -14.39 -13.03
CA GLU A 46 13.34 -14.01 -12.13
C GLU A 46 13.91 -12.62 -12.46
N MET A 47 13.47 -11.95 -13.53
CA MET A 47 13.83 -10.59 -13.88
C MET A 47 12.99 -9.52 -13.16
N GLU A 48 11.74 -9.82 -12.80
CA GLU A 48 10.86 -8.86 -12.10
C GLU A 48 11.32 -8.67 -10.66
N GLN A 49 11.60 -9.73 -9.91
CA GLN A 49 12.06 -9.65 -8.51
C GLN A 49 13.36 -8.82 -8.30
N PRO A 50 14.43 -9.00 -9.10
CA PRO A 50 15.61 -8.15 -9.05
C PRO A 50 15.33 -6.69 -9.36
N THR A 51 14.33 -6.37 -10.20
CA THR A 51 13.95 -4.96 -10.40
C THR A 51 13.28 -4.37 -9.16
N ARG A 52 12.49 -5.16 -8.42
CA ARG A 52 11.90 -4.76 -7.12
C ARG A 52 12.98 -4.43 -6.11
N ASP A 53 13.90 -5.36 -5.89
CA ASP A 53 14.95 -5.23 -4.88
C ASP A 53 15.86 -4.05 -5.23
N ARG A 54 16.21 -3.90 -6.52
CA ARG A 54 16.97 -2.73 -7.01
C ARG A 54 16.27 -1.41 -6.73
N LEU A 55 14.95 -1.31 -6.89
CA LEU A 55 14.23 -0.07 -6.64
C LEU A 55 14.03 0.19 -5.14
N PHE A 56 13.82 -0.85 -4.34
CA PHE A 56 13.74 -0.74 -2.87
C PHE A 56 15.03 -0.16 -2.26
N ASP A 57 16.18 -0.49 -2.86
CA ASP A 57 17.47 0.02 -2.42
C ASP A 57 17.82 1.41 -2.95
N LYS A 58 17.34 1.76 -4.14
CA LYS A 58 17.68 3.03 -4.80
C LYS A 58 16.78 4.20 -4.43
N VAL A 59 15.50 3.95 -4.17
CA VAL A 59 14.54 4.98 -3.78
C VAL A 59 14.20 4.70 -2.33
N LYS A 60 14.40 5.61 -1.38
CA LYS A 60 14.09 5.36 0.04
C LYS A 60 12.79 6.02 0.45
N VAL A 61 11.77 5.20 0.75
CA VAL A 61 10.41 5.65 1.08
C VAL A 61 10.10 5.34 2.54
N PHE A 62 9.85 6.40 3.30
CA PHE A 62 9.23 6.35 4.62
C PHE A 62 7.72 6.39 4.47
N CYS A 63 7.01 5.46 5.11
CA CYS A 63 5.55 5.40 5.09
C CYS A 63 4.99 5.74 6.46
N TRP A 64 3.95 6.56 6.49
CA TRP A 64 3.13 6.72 7.67
C TRP A 64 1.65 6.51 7.34
N VAL A 65 0.96 5.77 8.20
CA VAL A 65 -0.43 5.36 7.98
C VAL A 65 -1.31 5.95 9.07
N ALA A 66 -2.32 6.73 8.67
CA ALA A 66 -3.34 7.21 9.59
C ALA A 66 -4.25 6.04 10.02
N THR A 67 -4.34 5.77 11.32
CA THR A 67 -5.22 4.72 11.85
C THR A 67 -5.77 5.10 13.22
N HIS A 68 -6.54 4.20 13.81
CA HIS A 68 -7.24 4.39 15.08
C HIS A 68 -7.30 3.08 15.86
N ARG A 69 -7.48 3.17 17.18
CA ARG A 69 -7.40 2.02 18.10
C ARG A 69 -8.17 0.77 17.65
N VAL A 70 -9.38 0.94 17.12
CA VAL A 70 -10.22 -0.22 16.72
C VAL A 70 -9.75 -0.89 15.42
N SER A 71 -8.95 -0.19 14.61
CA SER A 71 -8.35 -0.70 13.38
C SER A 71 -7.02 -1.43 13.60
N HIS A 72 -6.42 -1.35 14.79
CA HIS A 72 -5.07 -1.87 15.05
C HIS A 72 -4.96 -3.35 14.70
N LYS A 73 -5.86 -4.18 15.24
CA LYS A 73 -5.83 -5.64 15.05
C LYS A 73 -6.45 -6.12 13.74
N THR A 74 -6.98 -5.21 12.91
CA THR A 74 -7.63 -5.53 11.62
C THR A 74 -6.88 -4.87 10.47
N LYS A 75 -7.23 -3.63 10.16
CA LYS A 75 -6.73 -2.86 9.02
C LYS A 75 -5.23 -2.55 9.12
N ALA A 76 -4.78 -1.97 10.23
CA ALA A 76 -3.37 -1.62 10.41
C ALA A 76 -2.48 -2.87 10.44
N ARG A 77 -2.93 -3.94 11.12
CA ARG A 77 -2.26 -5.24 11.09
C ARG A 77 -2.15 -5.79 9.67
N ALA A 78 -3.22 -5.75 8.89
CA ALA A 78 -3.21 -6.21 7.50
C ALA A 78 -2.17 -5.45 6.67
N ILE A 79 -2.11 -4.12 6.79
CA ILE A 79 -1.08 -3.30 6.13
C ILE A 79 0.34 -3.73 6.56
N SER A 80 0.57 -3.88 7.87
CA SER A 80 1.90 -4.21 8.41
C SER A 80 2.48 -5.54 7.92
N VAL A 81 1.62 -6.49 7.54
CA VAL A 81 2.03 -7.82 7.05
C VAL A 81 1.86 -8.00 5.55
N THR A 82 1.46 -6.93 4.82
CA THR A 82 1.28 -6.94 3.37
C THR A 82 2.16 -5.87 2.72
N TRP A 83 1.58 -4.87 2.05
CA TRP A 83 2.33 -3.86 1.30
C TRP A 83 3.23 -3.01 2.21
N GLY A 84 2.90 -2.87 3.50
CA GLY A 84 3.72 -2.16 4.47
C GLY A 84 5.12 -2.74 4.66
N GLN A 85 5.31 -4.04 4.37
CA GLN A 85 6.64 -4.68 4.37
C GLN A 85 7.56 -4.15 3.27
N GLN A 86 7.00 -3.52 2.24
CA GLN A 86 7.74 -2.96 1.10
C GLN A 86 8.10 -1.48 1.31
N CYS A 87 7.70 -0.87 2.43
CA CYS A 87 8.23 0.42 2.87
C CYS A 87 9.64 0.23 3.45
N ASN A 88 10.54 1.20 3.28
CA ASN A 88 11.86 1.10 3.91
C ASN A 88 11.73 1.26 5.44
N ARG A 89 10.75 2.05 5.89
CA ARG A 89 10.24 2.08 7.26
C ARG A 89 8.78 2.48 7.23
N ILE A 90 7.99 1.88 8.11
CA ILE A 90 6.57 2.20 8.29
C ILE A 90 6.29 2.55 9.75
N VAL A 91 5.46 3.56 9.95
CA VAL A 91 4.85 3.89 11.24
C VAL A 91 3.35 4.07 11.08
N PHE A 92 2.61 3.86 12.15
CA PHE A 92 1.18 4.10 12.20
C PHE A 92 0.92 5.26 13.16
N VAL A 93 0.00 6.15 12.81
CA VAL A 93 -0.31 7.34 13.62
C VAL A 93 -1.70 7.15 14.20
N SER A 94 -1.79 7.09 15.52
CA SER A 94 -3.02 6.67 16.20
C SER A 94 -3.18 7.30 17.59
N ASN A 95 -4.39 7.29 18.13
CA ASN A 95 -4.67 7.79 19.47
C ASN A 95 -4.40 6.80 20.62
N ALA A 96 -3.89 5.60 20.31
CA ALA A 96 -3.62 4.55 21.27
C ALA A 96 -2.32 3.82 20.93
N THR A 97 -1.70 3.18 21.91
CA THR A 97 -0.52 2.32 21.72
C THR A 97 -0.93 0.91 21.28
N ASP A 98 -0.01 0.22 20.61
CA ASP A 98 -0.08 -1.23 20.33
C ASP A 98 1.35 -1.80 20.35
N ASP A 99 1.55 -2.93 21.04
CA ASP A 99 2.88 -3.53 21.20
C ASP A 99 3.38 -4.26 19.93
N GLU A 100 2.49 -4.54 18.98
CA GLU A 100 2.82 -5.24 17.73
C GLU A 100 2.98 -4.30 16.54
N LEU A 101 2.64 -3.01 16.69
CA LEU A 101 2.69 -2.02 15.62
C LEU A 101 3.59 -0.84 16.03
N PRO A 102 4.41 -0.31 15.10
CA PRO A 102 5.19 0.89 15.36
C PRO A 102 4.28 2.14 15.38
N ILE A 103 3.68 2.44 16.53
CA ILE A 103 2.73 3.56 16.68
C ILE A 103 3.41 4.86 17.13
N ILE A 104 3.11 5.95 16.43
CA ILE A 104 3.24 7.33 16.94
C ILE A 104 1.90 7.69 17.58
N VAL A 105 1.92 7.88 18.90
CA VAL A 105 0.70 8.19 19.68
C VAL A 105 0.41 9.67 19.65
N VAL A 106 -0.78 10.02 19.15
CA VAL A 106 -1.27 11.40 19.08
C VAL A 106 -2.42 11.57 20.08
N LYS A 107 -2.29 12.52 21.01
CA LYS A 107 -3.28 12.75 22.09
C LYS A 107 -4.50 13.55 21.58
N LEU A 108 -5.26 12.95 20.68
CA LEU A 108 -6.47 13.55 20.08
C LEU A 108 -7.66 12.60 20.19
N ASN A 109 -8.85 13.18 20.14
CA ASN A 109 -10.08 12.39 20.01
C ASN A 109 -10.14 11.76 18.61
N GLU A 110 -10.64 10.53 18.51
CA GLU A 110 -10.77 9.89 17.19
C GLU A 110 -11.92 10.51 16.42
N SER A 111 -11.58 11.14 15.31
CA SER A 111 -12.52 11.70 14.36
C SER A 111 -11.81 11.97 13.03
N ARG A 112 -12.58 11.90 11.94
CA ARG A 112 -12.10 12.36 10.63
C ARG A 112 -11.66 13.83 10.67
N SER A 113 -12.26 14.63 11.56
CA SER A 113 -11.89 16.03 11.77
C SER A 113 -10.48 16.23 12.32
N GLU A 114 -9.87 15.21 12.91
CA GLU A 114 -8.53 15.28 13.50
C GLU A 114 -7.44 14.75 12.56
N LEU A 115 -7.80 14.35 11.33
CA LEU A 115 -6.83 13.85 10.35
C LEU A 115 -5.75 14.89 10.07
N TRP A 116 -6.11 16.18 9.94
CA TRP A 116 -5.11 17.23 9.74
C TRP A 116 -4.12 17.32 10.89
N SER A 117 -4.60 17.23 12.13
CA SER A 117 -3.75 17.20 13.31
C SER A 117 -2.83 15.98 13.33
N LYS A 118 -3.32 14.78 12.96
CA LYS A 118 -2.50 13.57 12.79
C LYS A 118 -1.43 13.77 11.70
N THR A 119 -1.78 14.37 10.57
CA THR A 119 -0.84 14.70 9.49
C THR A 119 0.28 15.62 9.96
N ARG A 120 -0.06 16.68 10.72
CA ARG A 120 0.94 17.61 11.29
C ARG A 120 1.90 16.89 12.23
N GLU A 121 1.39 16.08 13.14
CA GLU A 121 2.20 15.30 14.07
C GLU A 121 3.08 14.27 13.34
N ALA A 122 2.54 13.59 12.33
CA ALA A 122 3.27 12.59 11.54
C ALA A 122 4.47 13.21 10.80
N PHE A 123 4.24 14.31 10.07
CA PHE A 123 5.32 14.99 9.35
C PHE A 123 6.29 15.69 10.29
N THR A 124 5.82 16.24 11.41
CA THR A 124 6.72 16.81 12.44
C THR A 124 7.61 15.73 13.05
N TRP A 125 7.06 14.54 13.35
CA TRP A 125 7.85 13.42 13.82
C TRP A 125 8.86 12.97 12.75
N ALA A 126 8.43 12.83 11.50
CA ALA A 126 9.31 12.43 10.41
C ALA A 126 10.47 13.41 10.22
N TYR A 127 10.18 14.72 10.21
CA TYR A 127 11.15 15.80 10.15
C TYR A 127 12.22 15.70 11.25
N ASN A 128 11.80 15.48 12.50
CA ASN A 128 12.72 15.47 13.63
C ASN A 128 13.53 14.18 13.80
N ASN A 129 13.09 13.06 13.22
CA ASN A 129 13.66 11.74 13.54
C ASN A 129 14.29 11.03 12.35
N VAL A 130 13.81 11.27 11.13
CA VAL A 130 14.15 10.44 9.96
C VAL A 130 14.25 11.24 8.66
N LEU A 131 14.23 12.57 8.68
CA LEU A 131 14.20 13.39 7.46
C LEU A 131 15.36 13.07 6.51
N ASP A 132 16.57 12.93 7.07
CA ASP A 132 17.79 12.72 6.30
C ASP A 132 18.01 11.25 5.90
N ASP A 133 17.24 10.33 6.48
CA ASP A 133 17.35 8.88 6.23
C ASP A 133 16.54 8.42 5.01
N TYR A 134 15.57 9.22 4.56
CA TYR A 134 14.65 8.87 3.48
C TYR A 134 14.49 10.03 2.48
N GLU A 135 14.14 9.67 1.26
CA GLU A 135 13.99 10.61 0.14
C GLU A 135 12.53 11.03 -0.04
N TRP A 136 11.60 10.13 0.31
CA TRP A 136 10.18 10.26 0.05
C TRP A 136 9.35 9.86 1.26
N PHE A 137 8.27 10.60 1.51
CA PHE A 137 7.40 10.44 2.67
C PHE A 137 5.96 10.21 2.21
N LEU A 138 5.53 8.95 2.25
CA LEU A 138 4.20 8.50 1.84
C LEU A 138 3.21 8.59 3.01
N LYS A 139 2.11 9.30 2.77
CA LYS A 139 0.89 9.26 3.59
C LYS A 139 -0.08 8.24 3.01
N ALA A 140 -0.65 7.38 3.86
CA ALA A 140 -1.75 6.48 3.49
C ALA A 140 -2.83 6.41 4.59
N ASP A 141 -4.05 6.00 4.21
CA ASP A 141 -5.11 5.66 5.17
C ASP A 141 -5.09 4.14 5.46
N ASP A 142 -5.70 3.72 6.57
CA ASP A 142 -5.68 2.32 7.00
C ASP A 142 -6.51 1.35 6.13
N ASP A 143 -7.25 1.87 5.15
CA ASP A 143 -7.97 1.13 4.13
C ASP A 143 -7.42 1.32 2.70
N THR A 144 -6.22 1.89 2.57
CA THR A 144 -5.53 2.02 1.28
C THR A 144 -4.56 0.85 1.05
N TYR A 145 -4.52 0.33 -0.19
CA TYR A 145 -3.48 -0.58 -0.64
C TYR A 145 -2.49 0.16 -1.54
N MET A 146 -1.18 -0.06 -1.35
CA MET A 146 -0.14 0.62 -2.13
C MET A 146 0.70 -0.37 -2.95
N HIS A 147 0.80 -0.15 -4.25
CA HIS A 147 1.74 -0.82 -5.12
C HIS A 147 3.11 -0.11 -5.03
N MET A 148 3.89 -0.47 -4.02
CA MET A 148 5.16 0.22 -3.69
C MET A 148 6.20 0.18 -4.82
N GLU A 149 6.21 -0.87 -5.65
CA GLU A 149 7.09 -0.95 -6.83
C GLU A 149 6.73 0.11 -7.87
N ASN A 150 5.44 0.23 -8.18
CA ASN A 150 4.95 1.24 -9.12
C ASN A 150 5.18 2.64 -8.57
N LEU A 151 5.02 2.84 -7.26
CA LEU A 151 5.35 4.09 -6.62
C LEU A 151 6.84 4.42 -6.82
N ARG A 152 7.76 3.51 -6.50
CA ARG A 152 9.21 3.74 -6.70
C ARG A 152 9.57 3.96 -8.16
N ALA A 153 8.90 3.26 -9.07
CA ALA A 153 9.07 3.44 -10.50
C ALA A 153 8.67 4.84 -10.98
N LEU A 154 7.64 5.45 -10.38
CA LEU A 154 7.28 6.85 -10.60
C LEU A 154 8.29 7.81 -9.95
N LEU A 155 8.61 7.58 -8.67
CA LEU A 155 9.45 8.50 -7.90
C LEU A 155 10.90 8.60 -8.41
N LYS A 156 11.44 7.55 -9.05
CA LYS A 156 12.80 7.56 -9.63
C LYS A 156 12.99 8.62 -10.73
N GLU A 157 11.91 9.15 -11.28
CA GLU A 157 11.92 10.17 -12.34
C GLU A 157 12.10 11.59 -11.78
N TYR A 158 12.04 11.75 -10.45
CA TYR A 158 12.07 13.03 -9.76
C TYR A 158 13.23 13.11 -8.77
N SER A 159 13.69 14.32 -8.48
CA SER A 159 14.66 14.57 -7.41
C SER A 159 13.94 14.74 -6.07
N PRO A 160 14.38 14.09 -4.98
CA PRO A 160 13.83 14.32 -3.64
C PRO A 160 14.26 15.68 -3.03
N ASP A 161 15.22 16.37 -3.67
CA ASP A 161 15.65 17.72 -3.30
C ASP A 161 14.79 18.81 -3.95
N ASP A 162 13.96 18.45 -4.91
CA ASP A 162 12.95 19.35 -5.46
C ASP A 162 11.72 19.35 -4.57
N ALA A 163 11.14 20.54 -4.34
CA ALA A 163 9.94 20.71 -3.53
C ALA A 163 8.69 20.18 -4.28
N LEU A 164 8.47 18.86 -4.19
CA LEU A 164 7.40 18.13 -4.88
C LEU A 164 6.40 17.47 -3.91
N ALA A 165 5.15 17.45 -4.32
CA ALA A 165 4.08 16.59 -3.82
C ALA A 165 3.49 15.80 -4.99
N ILE A 166 3.35 14.49 -4.85
CA ILE A 166 2.93 13.60 -5.95
C ILE A 166 1.78 12.70 -5.48
N GLY A 167 0.69 12.64 -6.25
CA GLY A 167 -0.49 11.87 -5.87
C GLY A 167 -1.64 11.98 -6.88
N HIS A 168 -2.80 11.45 -6.51
CA HIS A 168 -4.03 11.62 -7.30
C HIS A 168 -4.49 13.07 -7.19
N GLN A 169 -4.21 13.87 -8.22
CA GLN A 169 -4.47 15.31 -8.19
C GLN A 169 -5.95 15.63 -8.47
N PHE A 170 -6.61 16.26 -7.51
CA PHE A 170 -7.86 16.96 -7.74
C PHE A 170 -7.56 18.37 -8.21
N LYS A 171 -7.95 18.66 -9.46
CA LYS A 171 -7.93 20.02 -9.99
C LYS A 171 -9.08 20.78 -9.39
N SER A 172 -8.75 21.78 -8.59
CA SER A 172 -9.76 22.62 -7.97
C SER A 172 -10.27 23.67 -8.96
N GLN A 173 -11.57 23.97 -8.89
CA GLN A 173 -12.15 25.12 -9.58
C GLN A 173 -12.35 26.26 -8.59
N GLY A 174 -11.94 27.49 -8.97
CA GLY A 174 -12.11 28.69 -8.14
C GLY A 174 -10.91 28.98 -7.24
N ASP A 175 -11.15 29.35 -5.98
CA ASP A 175 -10.13 29.91 -5.07
C ASP A 175 -9.26 28.86 -4.35
N TYR A 176 -9.62 27.57 -4.40
CA TYR A 176 -8.86 26.51 -3.75
C TYR A 176 -7.70 26.03 -4.63
N PRO A 177 -6.53 25.70 -4.04
CA PRO A 177 -5.43 25.10 -4.77
C PRO A 177 -5.77 23.69 -5.25
N ASP A 178 -4.97 23.20 -6.19
CA ASP A 178 -4.90 21.78 -6.47
C ASP A 178 -4.37 21.03 -5.24
N TYR A 179 -4.90 19.84 -5.01
CA TYR A 179 -4.54 19.00 -3.87
C TYR A 179 -4.61 17.52 -4.27
N HIS A 180 -4.05 16.65 -3.44
CA HIS A 180 -4.12 15.20 -3.66
C HIS A 180 -5.20 14.55 -2.82
N SER A 181 -5.87 13.54 -3.37
CA SER A 181 -6.82 12.72 -2.63
C SER A 181 -6.21 12.12 -1.36
N GLY A 182 -6.79 12.41 -0.19
CA GLY A 182 -6.27 11.88 1.07
C GLY A 182 -6.34 10.34 1.15
N GLY A 183 -7.43 9.75 0.66
CA GLY A 183 -7.67 8.29 0.70
C GLY A 183 -6.90 7.49 -0.34
N ALA A 184 -6.51 8.12 -1.45
CA ALA A 184 -5.56 7.51 -2.40
C ALA A 184 -4.12 7.56 -1.88
N GLY A 185 -3.87 8.37 -0.84
CA GLY A 185 -2.54 8.68 -0.37
C GLY A 185 -1.81 9.66 -1.29
N TYR A 186 -0.72 10.20 -0.76
CA TYR A 186 0.15 11.14 -1.47
C TYR A 186 1.56 11.07 -0.90
N VAL A 187 2.53 11.47 -1.71
CA VAL A 187 3.95 11.42 -1.36
C VAL A 187 4.53 12.83 -1.39
N LEU A 188 5.27 13.17 -0.34
CA LEU A 188 6.10 14.38 -0.30
C LEU A 188 7.58 14.01 -0.46
N SER A 189 8.30 14.81 -1.25
CA SER A 189 9.76 14.78 -1.27
C SER A 189 10.34 15.20 0.09
N ARG A 190 11.61 14.87 0.32
CA ARG A 190 12.37 15.33 1.50
C ARG A 190 12.35 16.85 1.62
N GLU A 191 12.59 17.59 0.54
CA GLU A 191 12.55 19.05 0.56
C GLU A 191 11.15 19.58 0.90
N SER A 192 10.09 18.96 0.39
CA SER A 192 8.72 19.33 0.75
C SER A 192 8.44 19.13 2.24
N VAL A 193 8.86 18.01 2.84
CA VAL A 193 8.69 17.79 4.29
C VAL A 193 9.49 18.81 5.10
N ARG A 194 10.71 19.14 4.66
CA ARG A 194 11.54 20.17 5.30
C ARG A 194 10.80 21.51 5.35
N ARG A 195 10.30 22.01 4.21
CA ARG A 195 9.55 23.28 4.14
C ARG A 195 8.23 23.20 4.90
N LEU A 196 7.49 22.11 4.76
CA LEU A 196 6.19 21.93 5.41
C LEU A 196 6.28 22.10 6.92
N VAL A 197 7.30 21.52 7.55
CA VAL A 197 7.46 21.59 9.01
C VAL A 197 8.16 22.88 9.44
N SER A 198 9.34 23.18 8.87
CA SER A 198 10.19 24.29 9.35
C SER A 198 9.67 25.67 8.98
N GLU A 199 8.90 25.79 7.88
CA GLU A 199 8.38 27.05 7.39
C GLU A 199 6.85 27.08 7.54
N GLY A 200 6.16 26.02 7.10
CA GLY A 200 4.70 25.90 7.12
C GLY A 200 4.10 25.85 8.52
N PHE A 201 4.29 24.74 9.23
CA PHE A 201 3.71 24.54 10.55
C PHE A 201 4.24 25.53 11.59
N ALA A 202 5.46 26.05 11.41
CA ALA A 202 6.01 27.06 12.30
C ALA A 202 5.40 28.46 12.07
N ASN A 203 5.27 28.89 10.81
CA ASN A 203 5.10 30.32 10.49
C ASN A 203 3.89 30.65 9.61
N VAL A 204 3.30 29.66 8.93
CA VAL A 204 2.16 29.90 8.01
C VAL A 204 0.85 29.67 8.76
N SER A 205 0.12 30.77 9.01
CA SER A 205 -1.16 30.71 9.74
C SER A 205 -2.20 29.82 9.07
N ALA A 206 -2.17 29.73 7.74
CA ALA A 206 -3.05 28.84 6.98
C ALA A 206 -2.83 27.38 7.37
N CYS A 207 -1.60 26.95 7.63
CA CYS A 207 -1.27 25.57 8.00
C CYS A 207 -1.62 25.16 9.43
N ASN A 208 -1.91 26.13 10.29
CA ASN A 208 -2.05 25.90 11.73
C ASN A 208 -3.49 25.91 12.23
N LYS A 209 -4.47 26.10 11.34
CA LYS A 209 -5.88 26.08 11.74
C LYS A 209 -6.41 24.63 11.81
N PRO A 210 -7.25 24.29 12.79
CA PRO A 210 -8.02 23.05 12.76
C PRO A 210 -8.90 23.00 11.51
N HIS A 211 -8.94 21.86 10.82
CA HIS A 211 -9.75 21.70 9.63
C HIS A 211 -10.23 20.26 9.45
N HIS A 212 -11.42 20.09 8.88
CA HIS A 212 -12.06 18.77 8.74
C HIS A 212 -11.56 17.95 7.54
N SER A 213 -11.10 18.63 6.50
CA SER A 213 -10.56 18.01 5.27
C SER A 213 -9.04 18.15 5.27
N GLU A 214 -8.36 17.05 5.56
CA GLU A 214 -6.89 16.97 5.65
C GLU A 214 -6.21 17.18 4.31
N ASP A 215 -6.75 16.58 3.26
CA ASP A 215 -6.28 16.62 1.87
C ASP A 215 -6.35 18.02 1.24
N VAL A 216 -7.46 18.74 1.44
CA VAL A 216 -7.57 20.13 0.98
C VAL A 216 -6.56 21.03 1.70
N PHE A 217 -6.33 20.78 2.99
CA PHE A 217 -5.52 21.65 3.83
C PHE A 217 -4.03 21.47 3.61
N ILE A 218 -3.58 20.23 3.38
CA ILE A 218 -2.22 20.00 2.90
C ILE A 218 -2.03 20.76 1.57
N GLY A 219 -2.97 20.72 0.63
CA GLY A 219 -2.90 21.48 -0.62
C GLY A 219 -2.74 23.00 -0.43
N ILE A 220 -3.47 23.58 0.52
CA ILE A 220 -3.30 25.00 0.91
C ILE A 220 -1.88 25.27 1.39
N CYS A 221 -1.36 24.43 2.28
CA CYS A 221 0.02 24.56 2.76
C CYS A 221 1.05 24.43 1.65
N LEU A 222 0.89 23.45 0.76
CA LEU A 222 1.80 23.22 -0.36
C LEU A 222 1.87 24.46 -1.26
N LYS A 223 0.71 25.09 -1.55
CA LYS A 223 0.64 26.33 -2.32
C LYS A 223 1.36 27.50 -1.63
N GLU A 224 1.10 27.73 -0.34
CA GLU A 224 1.75 28.81 0.42
C GLU A 224 3.28 28.65 0.51
N LEU A 225 3.77 27.40 0.46
CA LEU A 225 5.20 27.06 0.52
C LEU A 225 5.86 26.90 -0.86
N ASN A 226 5.14 27.21 -1.93
CA ASN A 226 5.59 27.05 -3.31
C ASN A 226 6.13 25.63 -3.58
N ILE A 227 5.43 24.62 -3.04
CA ILE A 227 5.66 23.20 -3.33
C ILE A 227 4.82 22.83 -4.55
N THR A 228 5.44 22.17 -5.52
CA THR A 228 4.79 21.80 -6.78
C THR A 228 3.94 20.56 -6.60
N VAL A 229 2.65 20.67 -6.93
CA VAL A 229 1.69 19.55 -6.96
C VAL A 229 1.77 18.89 -8.33
N VAL A 230 2.09 17.59 -8.34
CA VAL A 230 2.25 16.78 -9.55
C VAL A 230 1.19 15.68 -9.56
N ASP A 231 0.57 15.49 -10.72
CA ASP A 231 -0.35 14.38 -10.96
C ASP A 231 0.44 13.07 -11.10
N GLY A 232 0.10 12.07 -10.26
CA GLY A 232 0.72 10.75 -10.25
C GLY A 232 0.15 9.78 -11.30
N ALA A 233 -0.83 10.20 -12.10
CA ALA A 233 -1.41 9.37 -13.15
C ALA A 233 -0.43 9.06 -14.30
N ASP A 234 -0.66 7.95 -15.00
CA ASP A 234 0.01 7.65 -16.26
C ASP A 234 -0.58 8.42 -17.46
N GLU A 235 0.00 8.23 -18.65
CA GLU A 235 -0.44 8.87 -19.88
C GLU A 235 -1.90 8.54 -20.25
N ASN A 236 -2.45 7.45 -19.71
CA ASN A 236 -3.83 7.03 -19.90
C ASN A 236 -4.76 7.54 -18.78
N GLY A 237 -4.24 8.32 -17.83
CA GLY A 237 -4.99 8.81 -16.67
C GLY A 237 -5.22 7.75 -15.59
N SER A 238 -4.52 6.62 -15.64
CA SER A 238 -4.62 5.55 -14.63
C SER A 238 -3.65 5.81 -13.48
N TYR A 239 -4.12 5.60 -12.25
CA TYR A 239 -3.30 5.79 -11.05
C TYR A 239 -2.30 4.65 -10.91
N ARG A 240 -1.03 5.02 -10.72
CA ARG A 240 0.08 4.05 -10.80
C ARG A 240 0.22 3.20 -9.54
N TYR A 241 -0.14 3.70 -8.36
CA TYR A 241 0.26 3.08 -7.09
C TYR A 241 -0.84 2.90 -6.03
N SER A 242 -2.03 3.47 -6.18
CA SER A 242 -3.14 3.39 -5.21
C SER A 242 -4.44 2.94 -5.88
#